data_AF-A0A7J5GJ22-F1
#
_entry.id   AF-A0A7J5GJ22-F1
#
_cell.length_a   1.000
_cell.length_b   1.000
_cell.length_c   1.000
_cell.angle_alpha   90.00
_cell.angle_beta   90.00
_cell.angle_gamma   90.00
#
_symmetry.space_group_name_H-M   'P 1'
#
loop_
_entity.id
_entity.type
_entity.pdbx_description
1 polymer ?
#
loop_
_entity_poly.entity_id
_entity_poly.type
_entity_poly.pdbx_seq_one_letter_code
_entity_poly.pdbx_strand_id
1 'polypeptide(L)'
;MINFIERIKSYSKRKDAADMAIRAWKSANEEVYADFCKRIDAVAKGNMSVLIDMYQMMRDCTPSEALIMYNWLSDFVNGKGVSGVENQQWASQYTETIARCITNKCLWIGINVKTGAVELLTSPKSGLLMVHSETPIEIWNRLPQELRSYLIGQLDMFMRNSKGCYLLSKLERKMVYQCLTYISQIVFLSHAVFIGEFMANLYDRVMEKKEDLAYCMYYFVVFDHGLSRMAKSLNRLLNCEEVDNGDMLLVKSCVTLLVNESIEMGTETKADWENTAERCNPEVWKEVMFALRKVKGRRGNKKVIQSLDDILLGDKERIKQGILLFLEENTEDISLAYLLKSLVKSGKIKASTRYMTFHRAIEQFSQRHYGHDIPQKRYGEIKELTLNSPQRGSSYTKAKRMIDQWTDYFINNG
;
A
#
# COMPACT_ATOMS: atom_id res chain seq x y z
N MET A 1 15.40 15.49 15.83
CA MET A 1 14.17 14.77 16.27
C MET A 1 12.88 15.54 15.93
N ILE A 2 12.86 16.88 15.94
CA ILE A 2 11.68 17.72 15.62
C ILE A 2 11.23 17.60 14.14
N ASN A 3 12.15 17.56 13.18
CA ASN A 3 11.83 17.38 11.74
C ASN A 3 11.20 16.03 11.38
N PHE A 4 11.39 14.99 12.22
CA PHE A 4 10.84 13.66 11.95
C PHE A 4 9.34 13.60 12.32
N ILE A 5 8.95 14.23 13.42
CA ILE A 5 7.56 14.30 13.88
C ILE A 5 6.71 15.14 12.92
N GLU A 6 7.22 16.26 12.42
CA GLU A 6 6.51 17.08 11.42
C GLU A 6 6.36 16.37 10.07
N ARG A 7 7.37 15.61 9.65
CA ARG A 7 7.30 14.80 8.42
C ARG A 7 6.37 13.61 8.55
N ILE A 8 6.31 12.93 9.70
CA ILE A 8 5.28 11.90 9.97
C ILE A 8 3.88 12.51 9.89
N LYS A 9 3.69 13.73 10.44
CA LYS A 9 2.40 14.44 10.33
C LYS A 9 2.07 14.77 8.86
N SER A 10 3.05 15.20 8.07
CA SER A 10 2.87 15.49 6.63
C SER A 10 2.55 14.23 5.83
N TYR A 11 3.27 13.13 6.06
CA TYR A 11 3.03 11.84 5.43
C TYR A 11 1.67 11.27 5.80
N SER A 12 1.31 11.30 7.09
CA SER A 12 -0.01 10.89 7.57
C SER A 12 -1.12 11.73 6.93
N LYS A 13 -0.97 13.06 6.84
CA LYS A 13 -1.97 13.92 6.17
C LYS A 13 -2.09 13.62 4.68
N ARG A 14 -0.99 13.33 3.99
CA ARG A 14 -0.99 12.96 2.56
C ARG A 14 -1.62 11.60 2.32
N LYS A 15 -1.34 10.63 3.19
CA LYS A 15 -2.00 9.32 3.18
C LYS A 15 -3.49 9.49 3.43
N ASP A 16 -3.88 10.21 4.48
CA ASP A 16 -5.28 10.47 4.83
C ASP A 16 -6.04 11.11 3.64
N ALA A 17 -5.42 12.07 2.94
CA ALA A 17 -5.99 12.70 1.76
C ALA A 17 -6.11 11.73 0.56
N ALA A 18 -5.09 10.91 0.31
CA ALA A 18 -5.14 9.88 -0.73
C ALA A 18 -6.21 8.82 -0.42
N ASP A 19 -6.23 8.30 0.81
CA ASP A 19 -7.21 7.35 1.31
C ASP A 19 -8.65 7.86 1.08
N MET A 20 -8.87 9.14 1.38
CA MET A 20 -10.14 9.83 1.18
C MET A 20 -10.52 9.98 -0.30
N ALA A 21 -9.58 10.38 -1.15
CA ALA A 21 -9.81 10.52 -2.59
C ALA A 21 -10.15 9.18 -3.26
N ILE A 22 -9.42 8.12 -2.89
CA ILE A 22 -9.65 6.76 -3.41
C ILE A 22 -11.03 6.24 -2.97
N ARG A 23 -11.45 6.50 -1.72
CA ARG A 23 -12.80 6.14 -1.24
C ARG A 23 -13.90 6.85 -2.01
N ALA A 24 -13.77 8.16 -2.20
CA ALA A 24 -14.74 8.94 -2.97
C ALA A 24 -14.82 8.44 -4.42
N TRP A 25 -13.68 8.14 -5.05
CA TRP A 25 -13.66 7.54 -6.37
C TRP A 25 -14.35 6.18 -6.40
N LYS A 26 -14.09 5.28 -5.43
CA LYS A 26 -14.76 3.97 -5.37
C LYS A 26 -16.28 4.12 -5.26
N SER A 27 -16.76 5.07 -4.44
CA SER A 27 -18.20 5.33 -4.31
C SER A 27 -18.84 5.80 -5.60
N ALA A 28 -18.12 6.56 -6.43
CA ALA A 28 -18.60 7.00 -7.74
C ALA A 28 -18.46 5.92 -8.82
N ASN A 29 -17.62 4.91 -8.62
CA ASN A 29 -17.26 3.89 -9.62
C ASN A 29 -17.51 2.46 -9.08
N GLU A 30 -18.64 2.24 -8.41
CA GLU A 30 -18.92 0.96 -7.74
C GLU A 30 -18.94 -0.23 -8.70
N GLU A 31 -19.46 -0.06 -9.92
CA GLU A 31 -19.51 -1.11 -10.93
C GLU A 31 -18.10 -1.51 -11.41
N VAL A 32 -17.23 -0.52 -11.65
CA VAL A 32 -15.84 -0.75 -12.06
C VAL A 32 -15.08 -1.53 -10.99
N TYR A 33 -15.23 -1.12 -9.73
CA TYR A 33 -14.60 -1.81 -8.61
C TYR A 33 -15.17 -3.22 -8.39
N ALA A 34 -16.48 -3.40 -8.56
CA ALA A 34 -17.13 -4.71 -8.46
C ALA A 34 -16.63 -5.67 -9.55
N ASP A 35 -16.46 -5.20 -10.80
CA ASP A 35 -15.89 -6.01 -11.87
C ASP A 35 -14.43 -6.40 -11.56
N PHE A 36 -13.61 -5.46 -11.09
CA PHE A 36 -12.25 -5.74 -10.64
C PHE A 36 -12.22 -6.86 -9.57
N CYS A 37 -13.06 -6.76 -8.53
CA CYS A 37 -13.16 -7.79 -7.48
C CYS A 37 -13.59 -9.15 -8.05
N LYS A 38 -14.57 -9.17 -8.96
CA LYS A 38 -15.01 -10.40 -9.64
C LYS A 38 -13.88 -11.04 -10.42
N ARG A 39 -13.04 -10.25 -11.11
CA ARG A 39 -11.89 -10.75 -11.85
C ARG A 39 -10.78 -11.27 -10.92
N ILE A 40 -10.56 -10.62 -9.77
CA ILE A 40 -9.66 -11.13 -8.71
C ILE A 40 -10.12 -12.49 -8.19
N ASP A 41 -11.40 -12.63 -7.86
CA ASP A 41 -11.91 -13.91 -7.36
C ASP A 41 -11.88 -15.02 -8.42
N ALA A 42 -11.87 -14.65 -9.71
CA ALA A 42 -11.73 -15.58 -10.82
C ALA A 42 -10.29 -16.12 -11.01
N VAL A 43 -9.28 -15.50 -10.41
CA VAL A 43 -7.88 -16.00 -10.41
C VAL A 43 -7.82 -17.41 -9.81
N ALA A 44 -8.56 -17.65 -8.72
CA ALA A 44 -8.64 -18.96 -8.07
C ALA A 44 -9.29 -20.05 -8.95
N LYS A 45 -9.87 -19.67 -10.10
CA LYS A 45 -10.45 -20.55 -11.12
C LYS A 45 -9.61 -20.57 -12.42
N GLY A 46 -8.40 -20.00 -12.40
CA GLY A 46 -7.46 -19.99 -13.53
C GLY A 46 -7.61 -18.78 -14.48
N ASN A 47 -8.52 -17.85 -14.22
CA ASN A 47 -8.60 -16.63 -15.02
C ASN A 47 -7.56 -15.61 -14.55
N MET A 48 -6.43 -15.54 -15.25
CA MET A 48 -5.29 -14.68 -14.90
C MET A 48 -5.37 -13.27 -15.50
N SER A 49 -6.45 -12.91 -16.20
CA SER A 49 -6.55 -11.64 -16.95
C SER A 49 -6.27 -10.42 -16.08
N VAL A 50 -6.81 -10.36 -14.86
CA VAL A 50 -6.58 -9.21 -13.98
C VAL A 50 -5.13 -9.11 -13.52
N LEU A 51 -4.46 -10.25 -13.31
CA LEU A 51 -3.04 -10.27 -12.98
C LEU A 51 -2.18 -9.83 -14.17
N ILE A 52 -2.59 -10.19 -15.39
CA ILE A 52 -1.95 -9.73 -16.63
C ILE A 52 -2.10 -8.21 -16.77
N ASP A 53 -3.29 -7.66 -16.53
CA ASP A 53 -3.51 -6.21 -16.58
C ASP A 53 -2.66 -5.47 -15.55
N MET A 54 -2.62 -5.97 -14.30
CA MET A 54 -1.75 -5.42 -13.24
C MET A 54 -0.28 -5.49 -13.67
N TYR A 55 0.17 -6.63 -14.18
CA TYR A 55 1.55 -6.80 -14.63
C TYR A 55 1.88 -5.84 -15.78
N GLN A 56 0.98 -5.67 -16.74
CA GLN A 56 1.18 -4.76 -17.87
C GLN A 56 1.28 -3.30 -17.39
N MET A 57 0.43 -2.87 -16.46
CA MET A 57 0.56 -1.54 -15.85
C MET A 57 1.93 -1.38 -15.17
N MET A 58 2.37 -2.35 -14.38
CA MET A 58 3.67 -2.31 -13.70
C MET A 58 4.82 -2.28 -14.72
N ARG A 59 4.72 -3.05 -15.80
CA ARG A 59 5.67 -3.05 -16.91
C ARG A 59 5.74 -1.70 -17.61
N ASP A 60 4.60 -1.07 -17.87
CA ASP A 60 4.57 0.24 -18.51
C ASP A 60 5.08 1.37 -17.61
N CYS A 61 5.01 1.19 -16.28
CA CYS A 61 5.67 2.08 -15.33
C CYS A 61 7.18 1.88 -15.30
N THR A 62 7.67 0.72 -15.73
CA THR A 62 9.09 0.36 -15.65
C THR A 62 9.90 1.12 -16.69
N PRO A 63 11.00 1.79 -16.31
CA PRO A 63 11.87 2.48 -17.25
C PRO A 63 12.41 1.55 -18.34
N SER A 64 12.60 2.08 -19.54
CA SER A 64 13.02 1.27 -20.70
C SER A 64 14.35 0.55 -20.47
N GLU A 65 15.27 1.22 -19.79
CA GLU A 65 16.59 0.75 -19.38
C GLU A 65 16.50 -0.44 -18.43
N ALA A 66 15.55 -0.38 -17.49
CA ALA A 66 15.29 -1.46 -16.55
C ALA A 66 14.74 -2.69 -17.28
N LEU A 67 13.84 -2.48 -18.26
CA LEU A 67 13.31 -3.57 -19.10
C LEU A 67 14.41 -4.25 -19.92
N ILE A 68 15.35 -3.49 -20.48
CA ILE A 68 16.52 -4.05 -21.19
C ILE A 68 17.32 -4.94 -20.24
N MET A 69 17.63 -4.45 -19.04
CA MET A 69 18.36 -5.22 -18.04
C MET A 69 17.61 -6.49 -17.61
N TYR A 70 16.30 -6.42 -17.39
CA TYR A 70 15.50 -7.59 -17.01
C TYR A 70 15.41 -8.63 -18.13
N ASN A 71 15.25 -8.18 -19.39
CA ASN A 71 15.25 -9.07 -20.54
C ASN A 71 16.61 -9.78 -20.67
N TRP A 72 17.70 -9.04 -20.51
CA TRP A 72 19.05 -9.60 -20.51
C TRP A 72 19.26 -10.64 -19.40
N LEU A 73 18.81 -10.35 -18.17
CA LEU A 73 18.86 -11.30 -17.06
C LEU A 73 18.00 -12.54 -17.36
N SER A 74 16.83 -12.37 -17.94
CA SER A 74 15.94 -13.46 -18.33
C SER A 74 16.58 -14.37 -19.39
N ASP A 75 17.16 -13.80 -20.44
CA ASP A 75 17.84 -14.56 -21.48
C ASP A 75 19.05 -15.31 -20.94
N PHE A 76 19.83 -14.67 -20.05
CA PHE A 76 20.93 -15.32 -19.33
C PHE A 76 20.48 -16.53 -18.49
N VAL A 77 19.43 -16.35 -17.68
CA VAL A 77 18.88 -17.44 -16.83
C VAL A 77 18.31 -18.58 -17.68
N ASN A 78 17.72 -18.26 -18.83
CA ASN A 78 17.17 -19.23 -19.76
C ASN A 78 18.22 -19.88 -20.69
N GLY A 79 19.52 -19.61 -20.48
CA GLY A 79 20.61 -20.18 -21.27
C GLY A 79 20.59 -19.77 -22.75
N LYS A 80 19.90 -18.67 -23.08
CA LYS A 80 19.90 -18.12 -24.43
C LYS A 80 21.19 -17.35 -24.69
N GLY A 81 21.56 -17.23 -25.96
CA GLY A 81 22.70 -16.40 -26.37
C GLY A 81 22.51 -14.97 -25.88
N VAL A 82 23.47 -14.50 -25.09
CA VAL A 82 23.42 -13.18 -24.46
C VAL A 82 24.08 -12.18 -25.41
N SER A 83 23.28 -11.38 -26.11
CA SER A 83 23.76 -10.30 -27.01
C SER A 83 23.06 -8.99 -26.68
N GLY A 84 23.74 -7.85 -26.87
CA GLY A 84 23.10 -6.51 -26.83
C GLY A 84 23.51 -5.58 -25.69
N VAL A 85 24.31 -6.03 -24.70
CA VAL A 85 24.81 -5.17 -23.60
C VAL A 85 26.26 -4.71 -23.82
N GLU A 86 26.93 -5.21 -24.86
CA GLU A 86 28.35 -4.94 -25.14
C GLU A 86 28.67 -3.45 -25.34
N ASN A 87 27.69 -2.64 -25.76
CA ASN A 87 27.82 -1.19 -25.97
C ASN A 87 26.82 -0.34 -25.16
N GLN A 88 26.06 -0.94 -24.23
CA GLN A 88 25.08 -0.23 -23.41
C GLN A 88 25.53 -0.20 -21.95
N GLN A 89 25.52 0.99 -21.34
CA GLN A 89 25.63 1.11 -19.89
C GLN A 89 24.45 0.34 -19.27
N TRP A 90 24.73 -0.72 -18.52
CA TRP A 90 23.70 -1.65 -17.99
C TRP A 90 22.66 -0.98 -17.09
N ALA A 91 22.96 0.21 -16.55
CA ALA A 91 22.00 1.09 -15.89
C ALA A 91 22.03 2.52 -16.45
N SER A 92 22.30 2.65 -17.75
CA SER A 92 22.35 3.93 -18.45
C SER A 92 23.22 4.93 -17.67
N GLN A 93 22.77 6.17 -17.54
CA GLN A 93 23.46 7.24 -16.81
C GLN A 93 23.83 6.91 -15.35
N TYR A 94 23.24 5.88 -14.74
CA TYR A 94 23.52 5.50 -13.36
C TYR A 94 24.69 4.52 -13.19
N THR A 95 25.24 3.96 -14.29
CA THR A 95 26.33 2.98 -14.21
C THR A 95 27.53 3.50 -13.42
N GLU A 96 27.97 4.74 -13.66
CA GLU A 96 29.09 5.36 -12.93
C GLU A 96 28.75 5.60 -11.45
N THR A 97 27.53 6.06 -11.18
CA THR A 97 27.04 6.27 -9.80
C THR A 97 27.08 4.98 -9.00
N ILE A 98 26.65 3.87 -9.61
CA ILE A 98 26.64 2.55 -8.96
C ILE A 98 28.06 2.01 -8.80
N ALA A 99 28.91 2.13 -9.83
CA ALA A 99 30.31 1.73 -9.74
C ALA A 99 31.05 2.47 -8.60
N ARG A 100 30.82 3.78 -8.45
CA ARG A 100 31.37 4.58 -7.36
C ARG A 100 30.83 4.17 -5.99
N CYS A 101 29.53 3.84 -5.88
CA CYS A 101 28.97 3.33 -4.63
C CYS A 101 29.56 1.97 -4.24
N ILE A 102 29.78 1.08 -5.20
CA ILE A 102 30.36 -0.24 -4.95
C ILE A 102 31.84 -0.13 -4.54
N THR A 103 32.61 0.69 -5.25
CA THR A 103 34.05 0.86 -5.01
C THR A 103 34.34 1.66 -3.74
N ASN A 104 33.52 2.67 -3.43
CA ASN A 104 33.61 3.46 -2.21
C ASN A 104 32.43 3.17 -1.27
N LYS A 105 32.66 2.21 -0.37
CA LYS A 105 31.67 1.67 0.59
C LYS A 105 31.13 2.69 1.60
N CYS A 106 31.69 3.90 1.66
CA CYS A 106 31.17 4.99 2.49
C CYS A 106 30.07 5.80 1.78
N LEU A 107 29.83 5.53 0.49
CA LEU A 107 28.85 6.27 -0.31
C LEU A 107 27.49 5.60 -0.32
N TRP A 108 26.48 6.45 -0.41
CA TRP A 108 25.06 6.12 -0.44
C TRP A 108 24.44 6.61 -1.73
N ILE A 109 23.61 5.79 -2.35
CA ILE A 109 22.71 6.20 -3.41
C ILE A 109 21.42 6.71 -2.75
N GLY A 110 21.14 7.99 -2.90
CA GLY A 110 19.89 8.62 -2.49
C GLY A 110 18.96 8.79 -3.68
N ILE A 111 17.78 8.18 -3.63
CA ILE A 111 16.75 8.25 -4.67
C ILE A 111 15.61 9.13 -4.19
N ASN A 112 15.31 10.18 -4.94
CA ASN A 112 14.13 11.00 -4.75
C ASN A 112 12.93 10.35 -5.45
N VAL A 113 12.12 9.63 -4.68
CA VAL A 113 10.95 8.90 -5.19
C VAL A 113 9.91 9.82 -5.86
N LYS A 114 9.89 11.12 -5.53
CA LYS A 114 8.96 12.08 -6.15
C LYS A 114 9.43 12.54 -7.53
N THR A 115 10.73 12.71 -7.72
CA THR A 115 11.28 13.32 -8.94
C THR A 115 12.08 12.34 -9.80
N GLY A 116 12.29 11.11 -9.34
CA GLY A 116 13.18 10.13 -9.97
C GLY A 116 14.67 10.48 -9.86
N ALA A 117 15.04 11.59 -9.21
CA ALA A 117 16.43 12.04 -9.17
C ALA A 117 17.27 11.13 -8.29
N VAL A 118 18.46 10.76 -8.77
CA VAL A 118 19.42 9.90 -8.08
C VAL A 118 20.67 10.73 -7.76
N GLU A 119 21.07 10.76 -6.49
CA GLU A 119 22.28 11.45 -6.05
C GLU A 119 23.20 10.52 -5.23
N LEU A 120 24.51 10.69 -5.39
CA LEU A 120 25.52 9.97 -4.61
C LEU A 120 25.94 10.83 -3.42
N LEU A 121 25.83 10.27 -2.21
CA LEU A 121 25.95 10.99 -0.94
C LEU A 121 26.99 10.33 -0.03
N THR A 122 27.62 11.10 0.84
CA THR A 122 28.56 10.60 1.86
C THR A 122 27.88 10.21 3.18
N SER A 123 26.59 10.53 3.32
CA SER A 123 25.80 10.19 4.51
C SER A 123 24.30 10.07 4.16
N PRO A 124 23.53 9.30 4.95
CA PRO A 124 22.08 9.18 4.77
C PRO A 124 21.36 10.53 4.88
N LYS A 125 20.48 10.82 3.91
CA LYS A 125 19.71 12.07 3.87
C LYS A 125 18.22 11.78 4.02
N SER A 126 17.59 12.49 4.95
CA SER A 126 16.16 12.31 5.23
C SER A 126 15.30 12.81 4.06
N GLY A 127 14.37 11.96 3.60
CA GLY A 127 13.45 12.27 2.50
C GLY A 127 13.82 11.63 1.17
N LEU A 128 14.92 10.87 1.14
CA LEU A 128 15.30 10.03 0.01
C LEU A 128 15.22 8.56 0.43
N LEU A 129 14.98 7.69 -0.55
CA LEU A 129 15.23 6.27 -0.40
C LEU A 129 16.76 6.08 -0.45
N MET A 130 17.33 5.65 0.66
CA MET A 130 18.78 5.52 0.81
C MET A 130 19.19 4.06 0.66
N VAL A 131 20.12 3.80 -0.26
CA VAL A 131 20.70 2.48 -0.50
C VAL A 131 22.21 2.60 -0.48
N HIS A 132 22.92 1.66 0.12
CA HIS A 132 24.38 1.62 0.07
C HIS A 132 24.88 0.22 -0.26
N SER A 133 26.11 0.18 -0.74
CA SER A 133 26.85 -1.06 -0.98
C SER A 133 27.39 -1.59 0.35
N GLU A 134 27.14 -2.87 0.63
CA GLU A 134 27.84 -3.64 1.68
C GLU A 134 28.86 -4.58 1.04
N THR A 135 29.74 -5.17 1.84
CA THR A 135 30.63 -6.18 1.29
C THR A 135 29.86 -7.45 0.91
N PRO A 136 30.27 -8.14 -0.17
CA PRO A 136 29.80 -9.48 -0.53
C PRO A 136 29.56 -10.43 0.66
N ILE A 137 30.48 -10.44 1.62
CA ILE A 137 30.42 -11.32 2.80
C ILE A 137 29.40 -10.85 3.84
N GLU A 138 29.24 -9.54 4.04
CA GLU A 138 28.21 -8.99 4.92
C GLU A 138 26.81 -9.29 4.37
N ILE A 139 26.62 -9.09 3.06
CA ILE A 139 25.37 -9.43 2.37
C ILE A 139 25.06 -10.91 2.55
N TRP A 140 26.03 -11.78 2.24
CA TRP A 140 25.90 -13.22 2.41
C TRP A 140 25.49 -13.59 3.84
N ASN A 141 26.16 -13.04 4.84
CA ASN A 141 25.89 -13.34 6.25
C ASN A 141 24.52 -12.87 6.73
N ARG A 142 23.93 -11.85 6.09
CA ARG A 142 22.59 -11.35 6.40
C ARG A 142 21.47 -12.13 5.72
N LEU A 143 21.76 -12.93 4.70
CA LEU A 143 20.74 -13.74 4.04
C LEU A 143 20.09 -14.72 5.02
N PRO A 144 18.76 -14.93 4.94
CA PRO A 144 18.07 -15.99 5.66
C PRO A 144 18.77 -17.34 5.47
N GLN A 145 18.80 -18.17 6.51
CA GLN A 145 19.50 -19.45 6.48
C GLN A 145 18.99 -20.36 5.36
N GLU A 146 17.68 -20.43 5.16
CA GLU A 146 17.04 -21.23 4.11
C GLU A 146 17.49 -20.80 2.71
N LEU A 147 17.54 -19.49 2.44
CA LEU A 147 18.04 -18.93 1.18
C LEU A 147 19.53 -19.19 0.98
N ARG A 148 20.35 -19.07 2.02
CA ARG A 148 21.77 -19.46 1.94
C ARG A 148 21.92 -20.93 1.59
N SER A 149 21.20 -21.81 2.27
CA SER A 149 21.24 -23.25 2.01
C SER A 149 20.81 -23.60 0.58
N TYR A 150 19.75 -22.96 0.08
CA TYR A 150 19.31 -23.11 -1.30
C TYR A 150 20.39 -22.67 -2.30
N LEU A 151 20.95 -21.47 -2.13
CA LEU A 151 22.01 -20.95 -3.00
C LEU A 151 23.26 -21.85 -2.99
N ILE A 152 23.66 -22.36 -1.82
CA ILE A 152 24.77 -23.32 -1.69
C ILE A 152 24.47 -24.58 -2.51
N GLY A 153 23.26 -25.12 -2.42
CA GLY A 153 22.83 -26.31 -3.16
C GLY A 153 22.87 -26.10 -4.68
N GLN A 154 22.30 -24.99 -5.17
CA GLN A 154 22.32 -24.62 -6.59
C GLN A 154 23.76 -24.45 -7.10
N LEU A 155 24.63 -23.88 -6.28
CA LEU A 155 26.04 -23.71 -6.63
C LEU A 155 26.82 -25.00 -6.65
N ASP A 156 26.57 -25.91 -5.72
CA ASP A 156 27.17 -27.23 -5.72
C ASP A 156 26.75 -28.05 -6.95
N MET A 157 25.53 -27.85 -7.47
CA MET A 157 25.09 -28.42 -8.75
C MET A 157 25.81 -27.78 -9.94
N PHE A 158 25.84 -26.44 -10.02
CA PHE A 158 26.52 -25.70 -11.09
C PHE A 158 28.01 -26.01 -11.17
N MET A 159 28.66 -26.17 -10.02
CA MET A 159 30.08 -26.49 -9.95
C MET A 159 30.38 -27.93 -10.37
N ARG A 160 29.41 -28.80 -10.63
CA ARG A 160 29.62 -30.20 -11.09
C ARG A 160 29.33 -30.33 -12.59
N ASN A 161 30.17 -31.07 -13.32
CA ASN A 161 29.89 -31.46 -14.71
C ASN A 161 28.87 -32.60 -14.77
N SER A 162 28.47 -32.98 -15.99
CA SER A 162 27.57 -34.12 -16.27
C SER A 162 28.09 -35.48 -15.79
N LYS A 163 29.35 -35.58 -15.36
CA LYS A 163 29.97 -36.77 -14.75
C LYS A 163 30.14 -36.65 -13.23
N GLY A 164 29.65 -35.57 -12.62
CA GLY A 164 29.76 -35.30 -11.18
C GLY A 164 31.11 -34.72 -10.71
N CYS A 165 32.06 -34.44 -11.62
CA CYS A 165 33.35 -33.83 -11.27
C CYS A 165 33.23 -32.31 -11.19
N TYR A 166 33.97 -31.68 -10.27
CA TYR A 166 33.94 -30.22 -10.11
C TYR A 166 34.53 -29.48 -11.32
N LEU A 167 33.71 -28.76 -12.09
CA LEU A 167 34.08 -27.93 -13.26
C LEU A 167 35.02 -26.78 -12.88
N LEU A 168 34.89 -26.28 -11.65
CA LEU A 168 35.67 -25.19 -11.08
C LEU A 168 36.57 -25.68 -9.94
N SER A 169 37.08 -26.92 -10.02
CA SER A 169 37.88 -27.55 -8.95
C SER A 169 39.11 -26.76 -8.46
N LYS A 170 39.57 -25.77 -9.24
CA LYS A 170 40.68 -24.86 -8.90
C LYS A 170 40.23 -23.53 -8.26
N LEU A 171 38.96 -23.14 -8.37
CA LEU A 171 38.43 -21.92 -7.76
C LEU A 171 37.92 -22.26 -6.36
N GLU A 172 38.40 -21.53 -5.35
CA GLU A 172 37.85 -21.67 -4.01
C GLU A 172 36.36 -21.32 -4.04
N ARG A 173 35.53 -22.17 -3.42
CA ARG A 173 34.08 -21.97 -3.23
C ARG A 173 33.74 -20.55 -2.74
N LYS A 174 34.62 -19.98 -1.91
CA LYS A 174 34.55 -18.61 -1.39
C LYS A 174 34.61 -17.55 -2.50
N MET A 175 35.44 -17.73 -3.52
CA MET A 175 35.55 -16.80 -4.66
C MET A 175 34.28 -16.81 -5.51
N VAL A 176 33.68 -17.99 -5.71
CA VAL A 176 32.41 -18.12 -6.44
C VAL A 176 31.29 -17.39 -5.71
N TYR A 177 31.19 -17.55 -4.38
CA TYR A 177 30.21 -16.80 -3.57
C TYR A 177 30.42 -15.30 -3.62
N GLN A 178 31.68 -14.85 -3.56
CA GLN A 178 32.02 -13.42 -3.68
C GLN A 178 31.64 -12.86 -5.06
N CYS A 179 31.88 -13.61 -6.13
CA CYS A 179 31.48 -13.22 -7.48
C CYS A 179 29.96 -13.08 -7.60
N LEU A 180 29.21 -14.07 -7.12
CA LEU A 180 27.74 -14.02 -7.19
C LEU A 180 27.14 -12.89 -6.36
N THR A 181 27.59 -12.72 -5.13
CA THR A 181 27.11 -11.63 -4.28
C THR A 181 27.47 -10.26 -4.85
N TYR A 182 28.61 -10.13 -5.53
CA TYR A 182 28.97 -8.93 -6.27
C TYR A 182 28.03 -8.68 -7.45
N ILE A 183 27.70 -9.70 -8.25
CA ILE A 183 26.72 -9.60 -9.35
C ILE A 183 25.33 -9.23 -8.80
N SER A 184 24.86 -9.91 -7.74
CA SER A 184 23.58 -9.61 -7.09
C SER A 184 23.53 -8.17 -6.59
N GLN A 185 24.64 -7.65 -6.07
CA GLN A 185 24.75 -6.27 -5.62
C GLN A 185 24.63 -5.28 -6.79
N ILE A 186 25.28 -5.56 -7.92
CA ILE A 186 25.10 -4.77 -9.15
C ILE A 186 23.63 -4.75 -9.53
N VAL A 187 22.99 -5.91 -9.69
CA VAL A 187 21.58 -6.04 -10.08
C VAL A 187 20.65 -5.29 -9.11
N PHE A 188 20.89 -5.42 -7.81
CA PHE A 188 20.08 -4.75 -6.79
C PHE A 188 20.21 -3.22 -6.84
N LEU A 189 21.45 -2.71 -6.94
CA LEU A 189 21.68 -1.26 -7.06
C LEU A 189 21.15 -0.71 -8.39
N SER A 190 21.19 -1.50 -9.46
CA SER A 190 20.52 -1.20 -10.73
C SER A 190 19.02 -1.01 -10.51
N HIS A 191 18.38 -1.99 -9.89
CA HIS A 191 16.94 -1.95 -9.64
C HIS A 191 16.59 -0.74 -8.75
N ALA A 192 17.39 -0.47 -7.73
CA ALA A 192 17.18 0.64 -6.81
C ALA A 192 17.15 2.00 -7.53
N VAL A 193 18.08 2.27 -8.45
CA VAL A 193 18.11 3.56 -9.17
C VAL A 193 16.89 3.74 -10.08
N PHE A 194 16.33 2.65 -10.61
CA PHE A 194 15.13 2.68 -11.46
C PHE A 194 13.82 2.88 -10.69
N ILE A 195 13.79 2.60 -9.37
CA ILE A 195 12.59 2.76 -8.53
C ILE A 195 12.06 4.19 -8.59
N GLY A 196 12.94 5.20 -8.67
CA GLY A 196 12.53 6.60 -8.69
C GLY A 196 11.63 6.93 -9.88
N GLU A 197 12.05 6.56 -11.08
CA GLU A 197 11.28 6.78 -12.31
C GLU A 197 10.05 5.87 -12.38
N PHE A 198 10.18 4.61 -11.95
CA PHE A 198 9.03 3.71 -11.81
C PHE A 198 7.92 4.33 -10.97
N MET A 199 8.27 4.91 -9.82
CA MET A 199 7.30 5.53 -8.92
C MET A 199 6.73 6.84 -9.48
N ALA A 200 7.50 7.60 -10.26
CA ALA A 200 7.00 8.78 -10.96
C ALA A 200 5.97 8.40 -12.04
N ASN A 201 6.24 7.35 -12.82
CA ASN A 201 5.31 6.84 -13.83
C ASN A 201 4.02 6.29 -13.20
N LEU A 202 4.14 5.57 -12.08
CA LEU A 202 2.98 5.10 -11.32
C LEU A 202 2.17 6.28 -10.75
N TYR A 203 2.85 7.31 -10.26
CA TYR A 203 2.20 8.53 -9.77
C TYR A 203 1.41 9.24 -10.87
N ASP A 204 1.98 9.40 -12.07
CA ASP A 204 1.30 9.99 -13.22
C ASP A 204 0.02 9.22 -13.59
N ARG A 205 0.09 7.88 -13.62
CA ARG A 205 -1.08 7.02 -13.88
C ARG A 205 -2.19 7.19 -12.85
N VAL A 206 -1.83 7.28 -11.57
CA VAL A 206 -2.79 7.42 -10.49
C VAL A 206 -3.34 8.85 -10.43
N MET A 207 -2.50 9.87 -10.45
CA MET A 207 -2.94 11.23 -10.14
C MET A 207 -3.40 12.02 -11.36
N GLU A 208 -2.70 11.89 -12.48
CA GLU A 208 -2.96 12.70 -13.68
C GLU A 208 -3.93 11.96 -14.61
N LYS A 209 -3.62 10.70 -14.94
CA LYS A 209 -4.45 9.89 -15.84
C LYS A 209 -5.68 9.30 -15.18
N LYS A 210 -5.67 9.19 -13.85
CA LYS A 210 -6.75 8.62 -13.03
C LYS A 210 -7.20 7.25 -13.50
N GLU A 211 -6.25 6.38 -13.84
CA GLU A 211 -6.55 5.05 -14.39
C GLU A 211 -7.31 4.18 -13.37
N ASP A 212 -8.47 3.67 -13.78
CA ASP A 212 -9.37 2.90 -12.92
C ASP A 212 -8.68 1.70 -12.24
N LEU A 213 -7.85 0.97 -12.98
CA LEU A 213 -7.12 -0.18 -12.46
C LEU A 213 -6.20 0.20 -11.28
N ALA A 214 -5.56 1.37 -11.33
CA ALA A 214 -4.64 1.82 -10.28
C ALA A 214 -5.42 2.19 -9.00
N TYR A 215 -6.59 2.82 -9.16
CA TYR A 215 -7.51 3.10 -8.06
C TYR A 215 -8.09 1.83 -7.45
N CYS A 216 -8.52 0.88 -8.29
CA CYS A 216 -8.98 -0.45 -7.87
C CYS A 216 -7.91 -1.16 -7.04
N MET A 217 -6.66 -1.21 -7.54
CA MET A 217 -5.54 -1.82 -6.83
C MET A 217 -5.30 -1.18 -5.47
N TYR A 218 -5.26 0.16 -5.40
CA TYR A 218 -5.08 0.88 -4.14
C TYR A 218 -6.21 0.57 -3.17
N TYR A 219 -7.46 0.73 -3.59
CA TYR A 219 -8.62 0.50 -2.73
C TYR A 219 -8.62 -0.94 -2.20
N PHE A 220 -8.38 -1.91 -3.09
CA PHE A 220 -8.33 -3.31 -2.74
C PHE A 220 -7.26 -3.62 -1.68
N VAL A 221 -6.02 -3.17 -1.89
CA VAL A 221 -4.91 -3.39 -0.96
C VAL A 221 -5.12 -2.71 0.39
N VAL A 222 -5.62 -1.46 0.39
CA VAL A 222 -5.66 -0.61 1.58
C VAL A 222 -6.94 -0.80 2.41
N PHE A 223 -8.08 -1.03 1.76
CA PHE A 223 -9.39 -1.01 2.41
C PHE A 223 -10.17 -2.32 2.37
N ASP A 224 -9.84 -3.22 1.45
CA ASP A 224 -10.60 -4.45 1.22
C ASP A 224 -9.77 -5.71 1.45
N HIS A 225 -8.84 -5.64 2.41
CA HIS A 225 -8.02 -6.78 2.82
C HIS A 225 -7.34 -7.48 1.64
N GLY A 226 -6.92 -6.69 0.65
CA GLY A 226 -6.50 -7.22 -0.65
C GLY A 226 -5.26 -8.10 -0.57
N LEU A 227 -4.36 -7.83 0.37
CA LEU A 227 -3.15 -8.62 0.55
C LEU A 227 -3.46 -10.04 1.08
N SER A 228 -4.35 -10.16 2.07
CA SER A 228 -4.79 -11.47 2.55
C SER A 228 -5.64 -12.21 1.50
N ARG A 229 -6.49 -11.51 0.75
CA ARG A 229 -7.25 -12.07 -0.38
C ARG A 229 -6.33 -12.57 -1.51
N MET A 230 -5.26 -11.85 -1.84
CA MET A 230 -4.25 -12.31 -2.80
C MET A 230 -3.52 -13.54 -2.30
N ALA A 231 -3.11 -13.58 -1.04
CA ALA A 231 -2.46 -14.76 -0.46
C ALA A 231 -3.34 -16.02 -0.58
N LYS A 232 -4.66 -15.90 -0.34
CA LYS A 232 -5.63 -16.99 -0.56
C LYS A 232 -5.69 -17.44 -2.02
N SER A 233 -5.65 -16.50 -2.95
CA SER A 233 -5.71 -16.78 -4.39
C SER A 233 -4.43 -17.47 -4.87
N LEU A 234 -3.28 -17.01 -4.39
CA LEU A 234 -1.97 -17.60 -4.67
C LEU A 234 -1.87 -19.03 -4.13
N ASN A 235 -2.46 -19.34 -2.97
CA ASN A 235 -2.41 -20.68 -2.38
C ASN A 235 -2.80 -21.82 -3.31
N ARG A 236 -3.76 -21.62 -4.23
CA ARG A 236 -4.13 -22.64 -5.21
C ARG A 236 -3.08 -22.84 -6.30
N LEU A 237 -2.44 -21.76 -6.73
CA LEU A 237 -1.33 -21.81 -7.70
C LEU A 237 -0.12 -22.53 -7.10
N LEU A 238 0.12 -22.34 -5.79
CA LEU A 238 1.22 -22.94 -5.04
C LEU A 238 1.09 -24.45 -4.82
N ASN A 239 -0.09 -25.01 -5.02
CA ASN A 239 -0.33 -26.45 -4.94
C ASN A 239 -0.24 -27.13 -6.31
N CYS A 240 0.27 -26.44 -7.33
CA CYS A 240 0.57 -27.04 -8.63
C CYS A 240 1.86 -27.88 -8.53
N GLU A 241 1.89 -29.03 -9.20
CA GLU A 241 3.06 -29.93 -9.24
C GLU A 241 4.32 -29.28 -9.88
N GLU A 242 4.14 -28.16 -10.59
CA GLU A 242 5.21 -27.41 -11.26
C GLU A 242 6.00 -26.48 -10.33
N VAL A 243 5.57 -26.28 -9.08
CA VAL A 243 6.24 -25.35 -8.15
C VAL A 243 7.44 -26.02 -7.52
N ASP A 244 8.64 -25.53 -7.85
CA ASP A 244 9.88 -26.08 -7.28
C ASP A 244 10.23 -25.48 -5.90
N ASN A 245 11.33 -25.97 -5.32
CA ASN A 245 11.77 -25.50 -4.00
C ASN A 245 12.25 -24.03 -4.02
N GLY A 246 12.79 -23.56 -5.14
CA GLY A 246 13.18 -22.16 -5.35
C GLY A 246 11.97 -21.24 -5.44
N ASP A 247 10.95 -21.65 -6.19
CA ASP A 247 9.68 -20.94 -6.29
C ASP A 247 9.01 -20.80 -4.92
N MET A 248 8.96 -21.90 -4.15
CA MET A 248 8.39 -21.89 -2.80
C MET A 248 9.15 -20.94 -1.86
N LEU A 249 10.48 -20.83 -2.00
CA LEU A 249 11.29 -19.90 -1.20
C LEU A 249 10.98 -18.42 -1.52
N LEU A 250 10.79 -18.09 -2.79
CA LEU A 250 10.36 -16.75 -3.21
C LEU A 250 8.98 -16.43 -2.65
N VAL A 251 8.06 -17.39 -2.71
CA VAL A 251 6.71 -17.27 -2.20
C VAL A 251 6.70 -17.03 -0.69
N LYS A 252 7.47 -17.80 0.09
CA LYS A 252 7.61 -17.59 1.54
C LYS A 252 8.12 -16.18 1.85
N SER A 253 9.12 -15.73 1.10
CA SER A 253 9.67 -14.37 1.25
C SER A 253 8.63 -13.29 0.98
N CYS A 254 7.84 -13.44 -0.09
CA CYS A 254 6.73 -12.54 -0.41
C CYS A 254 5.65 -12.56 0.68
N VAL A 255 5.22 -13.74 1.15
CA VAL A 255 4.21 -13.86 2.22
C VAL A 255 4.68 -13.15 3.49
N THR A 256 5.93 -13.35 3.90
CA THR A 256 6.48 -12.66 5.08
C THR A 256 6.50 -11.15 4.91
N LEU A 257 6.89 -10.64 3.74
CA LEU A 257 6.82 -9.21 3.44
C LEU A 257 5.38 -8.70 3.51
N LEU A 258 4.43 -9.39 2.88
CA LEU A 258 3.01 -9.00 2.89
C LEU A 258 2.43 -8.96 4.30
N VAL A 259 2.72 -9.96 5.15
CA VAL A 259 2.26 -9.98 6.56
C VAL A 259 2.84 -8.80 7.33
N ASN A 260 4.15 -8.59 7.23
CA ASN A 260 4.84 -7.53 7.98
C ASN A 260 4.34 -6.14 7.57
N GLU A 261 4.38 -5.85 6.28
CA GLU A 261 4.01 -4.54 5.74
C GLU A 261 2.53 -4.25 5.91
N SER A 262 1.64 -5.23 5.76
CA SER A 262 0.20 -5.00 5.94
C SER A 262 -0.18 -4.66 7.39
N ILE A 263 0.42 -5.33 8.37
CA ILE A 263 0.18 -5.04 9.79
C ILE A 263 0.84 -3.71 10.17
N GLU A 264 2.04 -3.44 9.64
CA GLU A 264 2.69 -2.15 9.82
C GLU A 264 1.85 -1.03 9.21
N MET A 265 1.34 -1.17 7.99
CA MET A 265 0.46 -0.17 7.38
C MET A 265 -0.91 -0.08 8.05
N GLY A 266 -1.28 -1.10 8.84
CA GLY A 266 -2.57 -1.25 9.49
C GLY A 266 -3.70 -1.58 8.52
N THR A 267 -3.38 -2.11 7.32
CA THR A 267 -4.37 -2.55 6.34
C THR A 267 -4.98 -3.89 6.74
N GLU A 268 -4.18 -4.77 7.34
CA GLU A 268 -4.59 -6.07 7.88
C GLU A 268 -4.32 -6.16 9.39
N THR A 269 -5.07 -7.00 10.09
CA THR A 269 -4.82 -7.37 11.49
C THR A 269 -4.18 -8.74 11.60
N LYS A 270 -3.69 -9.08 12.82
CA LYS A 270 -3.21 -10.46 13.07
C LYS A 270 -4.31 -11.49 12.85
N ALA A 271 -5.54 -11.18 13.26
CA ALA A 271 -6.69 -12.07 13.11
C ALA A 271 -7.06 -12.29 11.63
N ASP A 272 -6.96 -11.25 10.79
CA ASP A 272 -7.22 -11.38 9.35
C ASP A 272 -6.23 -12.36 8.69
N TRP A 273 -4.96 -12.30 9.09
CA TRP A 273 -3.92 -13.22 8.65
C TRP A 273 -4.04 -14.62 9.22
N GLU A 274 -4.42 -14.77 10.49
CA GLU A 274 -4.69 -16.09 11.10
C GLU A 274 -5.81 -16.82 10.35
N ASN A 275 -6.94 -16.15 10.12
CA ASN A 275 -8.06 -16.69 9.34
C ASN A 275 -7.65 -17.06 7.90
N THR A 276 -6.76 -16.24 7.33
CA THR A 276 -6.26 -16.47 5.97
C THR A 276 -5.35 -17.68 5.90
N ALA A 277 -4.40 -17.80 6.83
CA ALA A 277 -3.45 -18.89 6.90
C ALA A 277 -4.15 -20.25 7.08
N GLU A 278 -5.24 -20.31 7.85
CA GLU A 278 -6.02 -21.56 8.05
C GLU A 278 -6.52 -22.19 6.75
N ARG A 279 -6.69 -21.39 5.69
CA ARG A 279 -7.15 -21.85 4.37
C ARG A 279 -6.00 -22.07 3.39
N CYS A 280 -4.76 -21.84 3.82
CA CYS A 280 -3.56 -22.01 3.03
C CYS A 280 -2.90 -23.38 3.26
N ASN A 281 -1.98 -23.75 2.36
CA ASN A 281 -1.19 -24.96 2.49
C ASN A 281 -0.24 -24.87 3.70
N PRO A 282 0.30 -26.01 4.18
CA PRO A 282 1.12 -26.04 5.39
C PRO A 282 2.36 -25.13 5.34
N GLU A 283 2.97 -24.92 4.16
CA GLU A 283 4.17 -24.10 4.02
C GLU A 283 3.83 -22.60 4.18
N VAL A 284 2.78 -22.12 3.52
CA VAL A 284 2.28 -20.75 3.68
C VAL A 284 1.76 -20.52 5.10
N TRP A 285 1.03 -21.50 5.67
CA TRP A 285 0.53 -21.40 7.05
C TRP A 285 1.68 -21.20 8.05
N LYS A 286 2.72 -22.03 7.97
CA LYS A 286 3.90 -21.91 8.86
C LYS A 286 4.56 -20.53 8.73
N GLU A 287 4.71 -20.04 7.51
CA GLU A 287 5.36 -18.76 7.23
C GLU A 287 4.57 -17.58 7.80
N VAL A 288 3.25 -17.55 7.58
CA VAL A 288 2.38 -16.52 8.17
C VAL A 288 2.47 -16.55 9.70
N MET A 289 2.35 -17.72 10.32
CA MET A 289 2.42 -17.84 11.78
C MET A 289 3.77 -17.40 12.34
N PHE A 290 4.87 -17.64 11.62
CA PHE A 290 6.19 -17.18 11.98
C PHE A 290 6.32 -15.64 11.89
N ALA A 291 5.85 -15.04 10.80
CA ALA A 291 5.84 -13.59 10.62
C ALA A 291 4.99 -12.89 11.71
N LEU A 292 3.80 -13.43 12.00
CA LEU A 292 2.90 -12.91 13.03
C LEU A 292 3.50 -12.90 14.44
N ARG A 293 4.34 -13.88 14.78
CA ARG A 293 5.06 -13.92 16.07
C ARG A 293 6.09 -12.80 16.20
N LYS A 294 6.71 -12.41 15.09
CA LYS A 294 7.77 -11.38 15.06
C LYS A 294 7.21 -9.96 14.98
N VAL A 295 6.07 -9.78 14.33
CA VAL A 295 5.43 -8.46 14.19
C VAL A 295 4.88 -7.96 15.52
N LYS A 296 5.32 -6.77 15.92
CA LYS A 296 4.71 -6.00 17.01
C LYS A 296 3.42 -5.39 16.47
N GLY A 297 2.27 -5.83 16.99
CA GLY A 297 0.99 -5.24 16.60
C GLY A 297 0.92 -3.76 16.97
N ARG A 298 0.33 -2.92 16.11
CA ARG A 298 0.01 -1.54 16.45
C ARG A 298 -1.08 -1.52 17.53
N ARG A 299 -0.69 -1.34 18.80
CA ARG A 299 -1.61 -1.13 19.95
C ARG A 299 -2.21 0.28 19.98
N GLY A 300 -2.68 0.78 18.83
CA GLY A 300 -3.29 2.09 18.70
C GLY A 300 -4.61 1.99 17.95
N ASN A 301 -5.62 2.73 18.40
CA ASN A 301 -6.90 2.83 17.69
C ASN A 301 -6.64 3.25 16.23
N LYS A 302 -7.02 2.38 15.29
CA LYS A 302 -7.03 2.68 13.86
C LYS A 302 -7.94 3.90 13.68
N LYS A 303 -7.38 5.05 13.25
CA LYS A 303 -8.19 6.14 12.74
C LYS A 303 -8.73 5.67 11.39
N VAL A 304 -9.81 4.90 11.41
CA VAL A 304 -10.54 4.56 10.19
C VAL A 304 -11.14 5.87 9.68
N ILE A 305 -10.57 6.42 8.61
CA ILE A 305 -11.12 7.57 7.94
C ILE A 305 -12.29 7.06 7.10
N GLN A 306 -13.47 7.59 7.37
CA GLN A 306 -14.70 7.22 6.69
C GLN A 306 -15.10 8.40 5.80
N SER A 307 -15.38 8.12 4.54
CA SER A 307 -16.00 9.08 3.63
C SER A 307 -17.44 9.36 4.05
N LEU A 308 -18.08 10.38 3.45
CA LEU A 308 -19.49 10.63 3.70
C LEU A 308 -20.37 9.43 3.28
N ASP A 309 -20.05 8.79 2.15
CA ASP A 309 -20.76 7.60 1.68
C ASP A 309 -20.58 6.38 2.60
N ASP A 310 -19.48 6.30 3.36
CA ASP A 310 -19.23 5.22 4.33
C ASP A 310 -20.10 5.35 5.60
N ILE A 311 -20.54 6.57 5.94
CA ILE A 311 -21.32 6.85 7.16
C ILE A 311 -22.81 7.03 6.91
N LEU A 312 -23.21 7.35 5.68
CA LEU A 312 -24.60 7.52 5.27
C LEU A 312 -25.33 6.18 5.08
N LEU A 313 -26.62 6.16 5.44
CA LEU A 313 -27.55 5.06 5.28
C LEU A 313 -28.75 5.52 4.45
N GLY A 314 -29.14 4.73 3.44
CA GLY A 314 -30.27 5.05 2.55
C GLY A 314 -29.82 5.60 1.20
N ASP A 315 -30.62 6.51 0.64
CA ASP A 315 -30.39 7.14 -0.67
C ASP A 315 -29.28 8.20 -0.56
N LYS A 316 -28.03 7.75 -0.67
CA LYS A 316 -26.83 8.57 -0.41
C LYS A 316 -26.78 9.83 -1.26
N GLU A 317 -27.21 9.76 -2.53
CA GLU A 317 -27.18 10.93 -3.42
C GLU A 317 -28.18 12.00 -2.99
N ARG A 318 -29.42 11.63 -2.66
CA ARG A 318 -30.40 12.59 -2.14
C ARG A 318 -29.99 13.18 -0.80
N ILE A 319 -29.45 12.35 0.10
CA ILE A 319 -28.97 12.83 1.40
C ILE A 319 -27.81 13.82 1.22
N LYS A 320 -26.87 13.55 0.29
CA LYS A 320 -25.77 14.46 -0.05
C LYS A 320 -26.28 15.80 -0.59
N GLN A 321 -27.29 15.80 -1.45
CA GLN A 321 -27.93 17.05 -1.90
C GLN A 321 -28.56 17.82 -0.74
N GLY A 322 -29.27 17.14 0.16
CA GLY A 322 -29.82 17.74 1.37
C GLY A 322 -28.75 18.32 2.31
N ILE A 323 -27.60 17.65 2.42
CA ILE A 323 -26.45 18.14 3.17
C ILE A 323 -25.88 19.41 2.52
N LEU A 324 -25.74 19.47 1.20
CA LEU A 324 -25.28 20.69 0.50
C LEU A 324 -26.23 21.87 0.76
N LEU A 325 -27.54 21.65 0.62
CA LEU A 325 -28.57 22.65 0.94
C LEU A 325 -28.44 23.13 2.39
N PHE A 326 -28.26 22.22 3.35
CA PHE A 326 -28.05 22.59 4.75
C PHE A 326 -26.84 23.51 4.92
N LEU A 327 -25.71 23.16 4.29
CA LEU A 327 -24.45 23.87 4.41
C LEU A 327 -24.48 25.24 3.71
N GLU A 328 -25.28 25.39 2.66
CA GLU A 328 -25.56 26.68 2.02
C GLU A 328 -26.40 27.59 2.92
N GLU A 329 -27.45 27.06 3.55
CA GLU A 329 -28.32 27.83 4.45
C GLU A 329 -27.67 28.15 5.81
N ASN A 330 -26.69 27.36 6.25
CA ASN A 330 -26.12 27.43 7.60
C ASN A 330 -24.59 27.50 7.58
N THR A 331 -24.06 28.72 7.59
CA THR A 331 -22.61 28.97 7.47
C THR A 331 -21.82 28.91 8.77
N GLU A 332 -22.50 28.87 9.92
CA GLU A 332 -21.88 28.80 11.26
C GLU A 332 -21.33 27.39 11.54
N ASP A 333 -20.08 27.26 11.99
CA ASP A 333 -19.46 25.95 12.31
C ASP A 333 -20.30 25.13 13.31
N ILE A 334 -20.96 25.81 14.26
CA ILE A 334 -21.83 25.19 15.26
C ILE A 334 -22.99 24.39 14.63
N SER A 335 -23.40 24.75 13.42
CA SER A 335 -24.50 24.11 12.69
C SER A 335 -24.18 22.68 12.29
N LEU A 336 -22.90 22.29 12.18
CA LEU A 336 -22.52 20.90 11.96
C LEU A 336 -22.96 19.96 13.09
N ALA A 337 -23.04 20.46 14.33
CA ALA A 337 -23.59 19.69 15.45
C ALA A 337 -25.08 19.38 15.23
N TYR A 338 -25.82 20.36 14.72
CA TYR A 338 -27.26 20.25 14.44
C TYR A 338 -27.52 19.34 13.23
N LEU A 339 -26.69 19.45 12.19
CA LEU A 339 -26.75 18.56 11.03
C LEU A 339 -26.54 17.09 11.44
N LEU A 340 -25.48 16.79 12.19
CA LEU A 340 -25.23 15.41 12.65
C LEU A 340 -26.39 14.89 13.51
N LYS A 341 -26.94 15.72 14.41
CA LYS A 341 -28.08 15.30 15.23
C LYS A 341 -29.32 15.02 14.39
N SER A 342 -29.56 15.81 13.34
CA SER A 342 -30.70 15.65 12.42
C SER A 342 -30.58 14.37 11.59
N LEU A 343 -29.38 14.09 11.06
CA LEU A 343 -29.08 12.86 10.32
C LEU A 343 -29.18 11.61 11.19
N VAL A 344 -28.77 11.70 12.46
CA VAL A 344 -28.95 10.59 13.42
C VAL A 344 -30.43 10.38 13.77
N LYS A 345 -31.18 11.46 14.02
CA LYS A 345 -32.63 11.37 14.32
C LYS A 345 -33.44 10.81 13.16
N SER A 346 -33.10 11.17 11.92
CA SER A 346 -33.75 10.67 10.69
C SER A 346 -33.27 9.28 10.27
N GLY A 347 -32.36 8.65 11.02
CA GLY A 347 -31.83 7.31 10.73
C GLY A 347 -30.86 7.26 9.53
N LYS A 348 -30.46 8.40 8.99
CA LYS A 348 -29.54 8.50 7.84
C LYS A 348 -28.07 8.32 8.22
N ILE A 349 -27.74 8.39 9.52
CA ILE A 349 -26.44 8.06 10.08
C ILE A 349 -26.62 7.26 11.36
N LYS A 350 -25.74 6.27 11.61
CA LYS A 350 -25.74 5.50 12.87
C LYS A 350 -25.48 6.40 14.08
N ALA A 351 -26.24 6.23 15.17
CA ALA A 351 -26.07 6.98 16.43
C ALA A 351 -24.69 6.78 17.11
N SER A 352 -23.98 5.70 16.76
CA SER A 352 -22.63 5.40 17.22
C SER A 352 -21.53 6.20 16.51
N THR A 353 -21.86 6.91 15.42
CA THR A 353 -20.91 7.72 14.65
C THR A 353 -20.32 8.83 15.52
N ARG A 354 -18.99 8.92 15.58
CA ARG A 354 -18.28 9.95 16.36
C ARG A 354 -18.32 11.28 15.61
N TYR A 355 -18.44 12.38 16.35
CA TYR A 355 -18.48 13.73 15.75
C TYR A 355 -17.28 14.00 14.85
N MET A 356 -16.06 13.68 15.29
CA MET A 356 -14.85 13.91 14.50
C MET A 356 -14.78 13.08 13.21
N THR A 357 -15.47 11.94 13.16
CA THR A 357 -15.59 11.15 11.93
C THR A 357 -16.50 11.87 10.95
N PHE A 358 -17.68 12.32 11.41
CA PHE A 358 -18.63 13.08 10.59
C PHE A 358 -18.06 14.41 10.10
N HIS A 359 -17.43 15.19 11.00
CA HIS A 359 -16.87 16.51 10.70
C HIS A 359 -15.86 16.44 9.55
N ARG A 360 -14.93 15.47 9.59
CA ARG A 360 -13.96 15.24 8.51
C ARG A 360 -14.61 14.82 7.21
N ALA A 361 -15.63 13.96 7.27
CA ALA A 361 -16.37 13.53 6.10
C ALA A 361 -17.09 14.71 5.42
N ILE A 362 -17.64 15.65 6.20
CA ILE A 362 -18.26 16.87 5.68
C ILE A 362 -17.23 17.83 5.08
N GLU A 363 -16.12 18.11 5.76
CA GLU A 363 -15.06 18.99 5.22
C GLU A 363 -14.57 18.52 3.85
N GLN A 364 -14.38 17.21 3.71
CA GLN A 364 -13.98 16.61 2.44
C GLN A 364 -15.09 16.73 1.39
N PHE A 365 -16.33 16.41 1.76
CA PHE A 365 -17.46 16.44 0.84
C PHE A 365 -17.75 17.85 0.31
N SER A 366 -17.71 18.87 1.17
CA SER A 366 -17.98 20.25 0.78
C SER A 366 -16.74 21.03 0.32
N GLN A 367 -15.55 20.43 0.40
CA GLN A 367 -14.26 21.10 0.13
C GLN A 367 -14.07 22.40 0.92
N ARG A 368 -14.65 22.47 2.12
CA ARG A 368 -14.60 23.64 3.01
C ARG A 368 -14.09 23.25 4.39
N HIS A 369 -13.27 24.10 4.98
CA HIS A 369 -12.79 23.93 6.36
C HIS A 369 -13.80 24.47 7.38
N TYR A 370 -14.01 23.74 8.47
CA TYR A 370 -14.87 24.14 9.59
C TYR A 370 -14.13 23.96 10.92
N GLY A 371 -14.28 24.88 11.86
CA GLY A 371 -13.79 24.70 13.23
C GLY A 371 -14.46 23.50 13.92
N HIS A 372 -13.69 22.65 14.58
CA HIS A 372 -14.23 21.41 15.17
C HIS A 372 -14.60 21.52 16.66
N ASP A 373 -13.92 22.35 17.45
CA ASP A 373 -14.04 22.34 18.92
C ASP A 373 -15.43 22.76 19.41
N ILE A 374 -15.94 23.88 18.89
CA ILE A 374 -17.25 24.45 19.25
C ILE A 374 -18.38 23.48 18.90
N PRO A 375 -18.53 23.01 17.64
CA PRO A 375 -19.59 22.08 17.30
C PRO A 375 -19.41 20.70 17.93
N GLN A 376 -18.19 20.22 18.18
CA GLN A 376 -18.00 18.95 18.91
C GLN A 376 -18.56 19.03 20.33
N LYS A 377 -18.22 20.10 21.05
CA LYS A 377 -18.77 20.34 22.39
C LYS A 377 -20.29 20.45 22.34
N ARG A 378 -20.82 21.23 21.38
CA ARG A 378 -22.26 21.40 21.20
C ARG A 378 -22.98 20.08 20.89
N TYR A 379 -22.37 19.22 20.07
CA TYR A 379 -22.92 17.91 19.77
C TYR A 379 -22.99 17.02 21.01
N GLY A 380 -21.98 17.05 21.88
CA GLY A 380 -22.00 16.38 23.18
C GLY A 380 -23.19 16.83 24.04
N GLU A 381 -23.37 18.15 24.19
CA GLU A 381 -24.50 18.73 24.93
C GLU A 381 -25.86 18.27 24.39
N ILE A 382 -26.09 18.36 23.08
CA ILE A 382 -27.40 17.98 22.47
C ILE A 382 -27.58 16.47 22.30
N LYS A 383 -26.50 15.67 22.40
CA LYS A 383 -26.56 14.21 22.33
C LYS A 383 -27.11 13.63 23.63
N GLU A 384 -26.63 14.14 24.76
CA GLU A 384 -27.02 13.70 26.11
C GLU A 384 -28.37 14.27 26.56
N LEU A 385 -28.75 15.43 26.02
CA LEU A 385 -29.96 16.12 26.43
C LEU A 385 -31.18 15.78 25.57
N THR A 386 -32.27 15.35 26.21
CA THR A 386 -33.62 15.36 25.61
C THR A 386 -34.01 16.82 25.40
N LEU A 387 -34.17 17.28 24.15
CA LEU A 387 -34.50 18.67 23.78
C LEU A 387 -35.94 19.10 24.17
N ASN A 388 -36.60 18.36 25.08
CA ASN A 388 -38.00 18.58 25.49
C ASN A 388 -38.15 19.25 26.87
N SER A 389 -37.06 19.64 27.53
CA SER A 389 -37.13 20.29 28.85
C SER A 389 -37.51 21.78 28.75
N PRO A 390 -38.47 22.29 29.55
CA PRO A 390 -39.02 23.65 29.43
C PRO A 390 -38.09 24.80 29.85
N GLN A 391 -36.94 24.54 30.49
CA GLN A 391 -36.03 25.57 30.98
C GLN A 391 -34.76 25.70 30.12
N ARG A 392 -34.85 26.23 28.89
CA ARG A 392 -33.63 26.51 28.10
C ARG A 392 -33.65 27.86 27.40
N GLY A 393 -32.47 28.50 27.38
CA GLY A 393 -32.24 29.78 26.72
C GLY A 393 -32.38 29.75 25.20
N SER A 394 -32.50 30.92 24.58
CA SER A 394 -32.78 31.15 23.15
C SER A 394 -31.94 30.30 22.18
N SER A 395 -30.68 30.06 22.50
CA SER A 395 -29.75 29.21 21.72
C SER A 395 -30.23 27.76 21.56
N TYR A 396 -30.80 27.15 22.60
CA TYR A 396 -31.32 25.79 22.53
C TYR A 396 -32.63 25.70 21.74
N THR A 397 -33.45 26.76 21.79
CA THR A 397 -34.67 26.86 20.99
C THR A 397 -34.34 26.97 19.50
N LYS A 398 -33.33 27.76 19.12
CA LYS A 398 -32.80 27.82 17.73
C LYS A 398 -32.30 26.44 17.29
N ALA A 399 -31.48 25.79 18.13
CA ALA A 399 -30.95 24.45 17.85
C ALA A 399 -32.07 23.42 17.63
N LYS A 400 -33.08 23.39 18.51
CA LYS A 400 -34.21 22.46 18.40
C LYS A 400 -35.00 22.66 17.10
N ARG A 401 -35.37 23.90 16.78
CA ARG A 401 -36.10 24.22 15.55
C ARG A 401 -35.36 23.75 14.31
N MET A 402 -34.06 24.03 14.25
CA MET A 402 -33.22 23.62 13.12
C MET A 402 -33.10 22.08 13.04
N ILE A 403 -32.87 21.41 14.17
CA ILE A 403 -32.78 19.95 14.21
C ILE A 403 -34.09 19.31 13.76
N ASP A 404 -35.23 19.76 14.27
CA ASP A 404 -36.52 19.16 13.95
C ASP A 404 -36.89 19.41 12.47
N GLN A 405 -36.73 20.65 11.97
CA GLN A 405 -36.93 21.00 10.55
C GLN A 405 -36.09 20.11 9.61
N TRP A 406 -34.80 19.98 9.88
CA TRP A 406 -33.91 19.19 9.02
C TRP A 406 -34.08 17.69 9.22
N THR A 407 -34.48 17.25 10.41
CA THR A 407 -34.87 15.84 10.63
C THR A 407 -36.05 15.49 9.72
N ASP A 408 -37.09 16.32 9.71
CA ASP A 408 -38.28 16.11 8.86
C ASP A 408 -37.91 16.17 7.37
N TYR A 409 -37.02 17.10 6.99
CA TYR A 409 -36.51 17.16 5.62
C TYR A 409 -35.84 15.84 5.20
N PHE A 410 -34.91 15.30 6.01
CA PHE A 410 -34.19 14.07 5.70
C PHE A 410 -35.07 12.82 5.76
N ILE A 411 -36.13 12.80 6.60
CA ILE A 411 -37.10 11.71 6.61
C ILE A 411 -37.90 11.68 5.29
N ASN A 412 -38.32 12.84 4.80
CA ASN A 412 -39.20 12.95 3.64
C ASN A 412 -38.47 12.96 2.30
N ASN A 413 -37.21 13.42 2.26
CA ASN A 413 -36.47 13.66 1.01
C ASN A 413 -35.13 12.92 0.91
N GLY A 414 -34.67 12.23 1.96
CA GLY A 414 -33.39 11.51 1.98
C GLY A 414 -33.53 10.01 2.09
#